data_AF-A0A015K3T4-F1
#
_entry.id   AF-A0A015K3T4-F1
#
_cell.length_a   1.000
_cell.length_b   1.000
_cell.length_c   1.000
_cell.angle_alpha   90.00
_cell.angle_beta   90.00
_cell.angle_gamma   90.00
#
_symmetry.space_group_name_H-M   'P 1'
#
loop_
_entity.id
_entity.type
_entity.pdbx_description
1 polymer ?
#
loop_
_entity_poly.entity_id
_entity_poly.type
_entity_poly.pdbx_seq_one_letter_code
_entity_poly.pdbx_strand_id
1 'polypeptide(L)'
;MNRLKNDFADWTSGNEKIDDFIKKMQLKLNEYGDMIFEWIPYNKFIDVKEIENSVFATAIWKDGPLYYSKIRRNYKRESDEKILLKYLYNSQNINHAFLNEA
;
A
#
# COMPACT_ATOMS: atom_id res chain seq x y z
N MET A 1 8.71 2.24 -18.86
CA MET A 1 7.75 1.17 -19.28
C MET A 1 6.67 1.09 -18.21
N ASN A 2 5.55 1.79 -18.40
CA ASN A 2 4.53 1.98 -17.36
C ASN A 2 3.49 0.85 -17.44
N ARG A 3 3.88 -0.38 -17.07
CA ARG A 3 3.04 -1.59 -17.27
C ARG A 3 1.86 -1.71 -16.33
N LEU A 4 1.91 -1.03 -15.18
CA LEU A 4 0.79 -0.95 -14.22
C LEU A 4 -0.25 0.12 -14.61
N LYS A 5 -0.08 0.81 -15.76
CA LYS A 5 -0.99 1.89 -16.19
C LYS A 5 -2.46 1.50 -16.24
N ASN A 6 -2.73 0.25 -16.59
CA ASN A 6 -4.09 -0.25 -16.71
C ASN A 6 -4.65 -0.77 -15.37
N ASP A 7 -3.78 -1.21 -14.45
CA ASP A 7 -4.16 -1.68 -13.12
C ASP A 7 -4.42 -0.51 -12.14
N PHE A 8 -3.93 0.70 -12.46
CA PHE A 8 -4.16 1.91 -11.65
C PHE A 8 -5.64 2.30 -11.52
N ALA A 9 -6.49 1.86 -12.45
CA ALA A 9 -7.93 2.13 -12.41
C ALA A 9 -8.63 1.46 -11.21
N ASP A 10 -8.07 0.34 -10.71
CA ASP A 10 -8.67 -0.45 -9.63
C ASP A 10 -8.17 -0.04 -8.23
N TRP A 11 -7.18 0.85 -8.14
CA TRP A 11 -6.56 1.30 -6.88
C TRP A 11 -6.99 2.70 -6.46
N THR A 12 -8.30 2.95 -6.50
CA THR A 12 -8.85 4.21 -6.00
C THR A 12 -9.31 4.04 -4.55
N SER A 13 -8.92 4.98 -3.70
CA SER A 13 -9.39 5.10 -2.32
C SER A 13 -10.74 5.80 -2.23
N GLY A 14 -11.18 6.44 -3.33
CA GLY A 14 -12.30 7.39 -3.32
C GLY A 14 -11.90 8.77 -2.77
N ASN A 15 -10.63 8.98 -2.41
CA ASN A 15 -10.09 10.26 -1.98
C ASN A 15 -9.03 10.75 -2.98
N GLU A 16 -9.36 11.81 -3.72
CA GLU A 16 -8.52 12.36 -4.79
C GLU A 16 -7.09 12.69 -4.33
N LYS A 17 -6.90 13.22 -3.11
CA LYS A 17 -5.57 13.57 -2.60
C LYS A 17 -4.70 12.34 -2.37
N ILE A 18 -5.29 11.26 -1.83
CA ILE A 18 -4.59 10.00 -1.60
C ILE A 18 -4.28 9.33 -2.95
N ASP A 19 -5.26 9.30 -3.85
CA ASP A 19 -5.11 8.70 -5.17
C ASP A 19 -4.01 9.38 -5.99
N ASP A 20 -3.95 10.71 -5.94
CA ASP A 20 -2.88 11.49 -6.58
C ASP A 20 -1.51 11.24 -5.96
N PHE A 21 -1.45 11.08 -4.64
CA PHE A 21 -0.21 10.74 -3.95
C PHE A 21 0.30 9.35 -4.37
N ILE A 22 -0.58 8.35 -4.38
CA ILE A 22 -0.26 6.99 -4.82
C ILE A 22 0.26 6.99 -6.25
N LYS A 23 -0.45 7.66 -7.17
CA LYS A 23 -0.01 7.78 -8.58
C LYS A 23 1.37 8.43 -8.69
N LYS A 24 1.64 9.49 -7.92
CA LYS A 24 2.97 10.13 -7.90
C LYS A 24 4.05 9.18 -7.41
N MET A 25 3.79 8.39 -6.37
CA MET A 25 4.76 7.40 -5.87
C MET A 25 5.00 6.29 -6.89
N GLN A 26 3.95 5.78 -7.53
CA GLN A 26 4.06 4.77 -8.57
C GLN A 26 4.84 5.25 -9.81
N LEU A 27 4.73 6.54 -10.17
CA LEU A 27 5.50 7.13 -11.27
C LEU A 27 7.00 7.23 -10.97
N LYS A 28 7.42 7.18 -9.70
CA LYS A 28 8.84 7.18 -9.30
C LYS A 28 9.49 5.79 -9.41
N LEU A 29 8.70 4.72 -9.54
CA LEU A 29 9.19 3.35 -9.66
C LEU A 29 9.87 3.18 -11.02
N ASN A 30 11.15 2.83 -11.01
CA ASN A 30 12.00 2.83 -12.21
C ASN A 30 12.47 1.43 -12.62
N GLU A 31 12.43 0.44 -11.73
CA GLU A 31 13.05 -0.87 -11.97
C GLU A 31 12.16 -2.09 -11.69
N TYR A 32 12.47 -3.21 -12.38
CA TYR A 32 11.90 -4.53 -12.14
C TYR A 32 12.45 -5.11 -10.82
N GLY A 33 11.94 -4.59 -9.71
CA GLY A 33 12.36 -4.95 -8.35
C GLY A 33 11.88 -3.99 -7.29
N ASP A 34 11.47 -2.78 -7.67
CA ASP A 34 10.95 -1.81 -6.71
C ASP A 34 9.62 -2.29 -6.10
N MET A 35 9.47 -2.07 -4.80
CA MET A 35 8.21 -2.34 -4.10
C MET A 35 7.12 -1.46 -4.70
N ILE A 36 6.00 -2.07 -5.07
CA ILE A 36 4.87 -1.36 -5.67
C ILE A 36 4.13 -0.62 -4.57
N PHE A 37 3.85 0.66 -4.79
CA PHE A 37 3.02 1.46 -3.90
C PHE A 37 1.55 1.16 -4.19
N GLU A 38 0.81 0.57 -3.24
CA GLU A 38 -0.54 0.04 -3.47
C GLU A 38 -1.59 0.68 -2.52
N TRP A 39 -2.82 0.84 -3.00
CA TRP A 39 -3.98 1.09 -2.14
C TRP A 39 -4.61 -0.23 -1.73
N ILE A 40 -4.67 -0.51 -0.43
CA ILE A 40 -5.21 -1.76 0.11
C ILE A 40 -6.47 -1.48 0.93
N PRO A 41 -7.64 -2.03 0.55
CA PRO A 41 -8.84 -1.94 1.35
C PRO A 41 -8.64 -2.54 2.74
N TYR A 42 -9.15 -1.88 3.78
CA TYR A 42 -8.93 -2.29 5.18
C TYR A 42 -9.38 -3.74 5.47
N ASN A 43 -10.43 -4.21 4.78
CA ASN A 43 -10.95 -5.58 4.93
C ASN A 43 -10.00 -6.69 4.43
N LYS A 44 -8.87 -6.33 3.80
CA LYS A 44 -7.79 -7.27 3.43
C LYS A 44 -6.84 -7.57 4.58
N PHE A 45 -6.93 -6.81 5.67
CA PHE A 45 -6.18 -7.07 6.90
C PHE A 45 -7.00 -7.90 7.87
N ILE A 46 -6.36 -8.89 8.49
CA ILE A 46 -6.91 -9.68 9.61
C ILE A 46 -5.97 -9.64 10.80
N ASP A 47 -6.47 -10.09 11.95
CA ASP A 47 -5.73 -10.12 13.22
C ASP A 47 -5.06 -8.78 13.55
N VAL A 48 -5.78 -7.68 13.26
CA VAL A 48 -5.31 -6.33 13.57
C VAL A 48 -5.25 -6.16 15.09
N LYS A 49 -4.05 -5.92 15.61
CA LYS A 49 -3.78 -5.76 17.05
C LYS A 49 -2.99 -4.47 17.25
N GLU A 50 -3.59 -3.52 17.94
CA GLU A 50 -2.92 -2.29 18.34
C GLU A 50 -1.77 -2.59 19.30
N ILE A 51 -0.70 -1.80 19.18
CA ILE A 51 0.41 -1.82 20.13
C ILE A 51 0.10 -0.75 21.18
N GLU A 52 0.01 -1.16 22.45
CA GLU A 52 -0.27 -0.23 23.55
C GLU A 52 0.74 0.92 23.59
N ASN A 53 0.24 2.13 23.88
CA ASN A 53 1.03 3.37 23.94
C ASN A 53 1.79 3.70 22.65
N SER A 54 1.24 3.32 21.49
CA SER A 54 1.87 3.47 20.19
C SER A 54 0.87 3.84 19.09
N VAL A 55 1.35 4.47 18.02
CA VAL A 55 0.58 4.75 16.77
C VAL A 55 0.68 3.61 15.76
N PHE A 56 1.12 2.44 16.22
CA PHE A 56 1.35 1.27 15.41
C PHE A 56 0.43 0.11 15.82
N ALA A 57 0.08 -0.71 14.85
CA ALA A 57 -0.63 -1.96 15.01
C ALA A 57 0.06 -3.05 14.20
N THR A 58 -0.08 -4.30 14.61
CA THR A 58 0.30 -5.45 13.78
C THR A 58 -0.92 -6.00 13.08
N ALA A 59 -0.75 -6.55 11.89
CA ALA A 59 -1.82 -7.22 11.16
C ALA A 59 -1.25 -8.30 10.24
N ILE A 60 -2.13 -9.16 9.73
CA ILE A 60 -1.85 -10.06 8.61
C ILE A 60 -2.53 -9.50 7.37
N TRP A 61 -1.76 -9.24 6.32
CA TRP A 61 -2.28 -8.88 5.01
C TRP A 61 -2.54 -10.15 4.19
N LYS A 62 -3.83 -10.51 4.06
CA LYS A 62 -4.27 -11.75 3.40
C LYS A 62 -3.68 -11.94 2.01
N ASP A 63 -3.73 -10.89 1.19
CA ASP A 63 -3.25 -10.98 -0.19
C ASP A 63 -1.73 -10.82 -0.28
N GLY A 64 -1.11 -10.10 0.67
CA GLY A 64 0.29 -9.74 0.71
C GLY A 64 0.78 -8.83 -0.44
N PRO A 65 2.05 -8.41 -0.42
CA PRO A 65 2.59 -7.43 -1.36
C PRO A 65 2.69 -7.95 -2.79
N LEU A 66 2.40 -7.08 -3.76
CA LEU A 66 2.62 -7.39 -5.17
C LEU A 66 4.10 -7.26 -5.52
N TYR A 67 4.67 -8.31 -6.12
CA TYR A 67 6.05 -8.31 -6.60
C TYR A 67 6.16 -8.92 -8.00
N TYR A 68 7.20 -8.54 -8.73
CA TYR A 68 7.47 -9.10 -10.06
C TYR A 68 8.40 -10.31 -9.98
N SER A 69 7.91 -11.48 -10.36
CA SER A 69 8.73 -12.69 -10.46
C SER A 69 9.52 -12.68 -11.77
N LYS A 70 10.83 -12.44 -11.70
CA LYS A 70 11.72 -12.51 -12.89
C LYS A 70 11.70 -13.89 -13.55
N ILE A 71 11.55 -14.96 -12.75
CA ILE A 71 11.50 -16.36 -13.22
C ILE A 71 10.23 -16.60 -14.05
N ARG A 72 9.07 -16.18 -13.53
CA ARG A 72 7.77 -16.43 -14.16
C ARG A 72 7.33 -15.32 -15.12
N ARG A 73 8.10 -14.22 -15.16
CA ARG A 73 7.86 -13.01 -15.97
C ARG A 73 6.45 -12.43 -15.77
N ASN A 74 5.92 -12.50 -14.55
CA ASN A 74 4.61 -11.99 -14.18
C ASN A 74 4.59 -11.46 -12.74
N TYR A 75 3.55 -10.71 -12.40
CA TYR A 75 3.30 -10.25 -11.03
C TYR A 75 2.65 -11.34 -10.20
N LYS A 76 3.06 -11.43 -8.93
CA LYS A 76 2.59 -12.40 -7.95
C LYS A 76 2.44 -11.75 -6.59
N ARG A 77 1.72 -12.43 -5.70
CA ARG A 77 1.67 -12.14 -4.28
C ARG A 77 1.94 -13.39 -3.47
N GLU A 78 2.51 -13.20 -2.29
CA GLU A 78 2.60 -14.22 -1.25
C GLU A 78 1.59 -13.86 -0.17
N SER A 79 0.67 -14.78 0.13
CA SER A 79 -0.43 -14.52 1.06
C SER A 79 0.04 -14.49 2.51
N ASP A 80 -0.81 -13.91 3.36
CA ASP A 80 -0.68 -13.97 4.82
C ASP A 80 0.60 -13.32 5.37
N GLU A 81 1.00 -12.21 4.76
CA GLU A 81 2.18 -11.45 5.18
C GLU A 81 1.92 -10.71 6.49
N LYS A 82 2.81 -10.88 7.48
CA LYS A 82 2.73 -10.15 8.74
C LYS A 82 3.30 -8.75 8.57
N ILE A 83 2.49 -7.74 8.82
CA ILE A 83 2.85 -6.35 8.59
C ILE A 83 2.72 -5.49 9.85
N LEU A 84 3.41 -4.35 9.83
CA LEU A 84 3.23 -3.25 10.77
C LEU A 84 2.41 -2.15 10.09
N LEU A 85 1.29 -1.77 10.69
CA LEU A 85 0.45 -0.66 10.26
C LEU A 85 0.74 0.55 11.13
N LYS A 86 0.91 1.72 10.51
CA LYS A 86 0.87 3.02 11.19
C LYS A 86 -0.50 3.65 10.92
N TYR A 87 -1.18 4.11 11.96
CA TYR A 87 -2.53 4.66 11.83
C TYR A 87 -2.64 6.05 12.48
N LEU A 88 -3.67 6.80 12.08
CA LEU A 88 -3.95 8.16 12.56
C LEU A 88 -5.26 8.17 13.34
N TYR A 89 -5.23 8.70 14.56
CA TYR A 89 -6.43 8.99 15.33
C TYR A 89 -7.09 10.29 14.83
N ASN A 90 -8.43 10.29 14.70
CA ASN A 90 -9.24 11.45 14.28
C ASN A 90 -8.89 12.01 12.88
N SER A 91 -9.00 11.16 11.86
CA SER A 91 -8.60 11.37 10.46
C SER A 91 -9.37 12.45 9.66
N GLN A 92 -10.03 13.41 10.31
CA GLN A 92 -10.80 14.45 9.62
C GLN A 92 -9.93 15.36 8.74
N ASN A 93 -8.61 15.38 8.93
CA ASN A 93 -7.67 16.09 8.06
C ASN A 93 -6.39 15.27 7.82
N ILE A 94 -6.37 14.45 6.78
CA ILE A 94 -5.12 13.86 6.26
C ILE A 94 -4.21 15.03 5.82
N ASN A 95 -3.23 15.36 6.64
CA ASN A 95 -2.28 16.43 6.37
C ASN A 95 -1.14 15.94 5.45
N HIS A 96 -0.63 16.81 4.58
CA HIS A 96 0.54 16.55 3.74
C HIS A 96 1.76 16.06 4.52
N ALA A 97 1.92 16.47 5.78
CA ALA A 97 2.99 15.99 6.65
C ALA A 97 2.99 14.47 6.84
N PHE A 98 1.81 13.83 6.85
CA PHE A 98 1.70 12.38 6.96
C PHE A 98 2.03 11.68 5.63
N LEU A 99 1.56 12.24 4.51
CA LEU A 99 1.84 11.66 3.19
C LEU A 99 3.33 11.78 2.81
N ASN A 100 4.05 12.78 3.33
CA ASN A 100 5.46 13.01 3.01
C ASN A 100 6.45 12.18 3.84
N GLU A 101 6.00 11.29 4.73
CA GLU A 101 6.88 10.41 5.51
C GLU A 101 7.38 9.17 4.72
N ALA A 102 6.83 8.96 3.51
CA ALA A 102 7.10 7.81 2.65
C ALA A 102 8.35 7.94 1.76
#